data_AF-A0A2K3K192-F1
#
_entry.id   AF-A0A2K3K192-F1
#
_cell.length_a   1.000
_cell.length_b   1.000
_cell.length_c   1.000
_cell.angle_alpha   90.00
_cell.angle_beta   90.00
_cell.angle_gamma   90.00
#
_symmetry.space_group_name_H-M   'P 1'
#
loop_
_entity.id
_entity.type
_entity.pdbx_description
1 polymer ?
#
loop_
_entity_poly.entity_id
_entity_poly.type
_entity_poly.pdbx_seq_one_letter_code
_entity_poly.pdbx_strand_id
1 'polypeptide(L)' 'MGIQGLLPLFKSIMLPIHIKDLHGCSVAIDTYSWLHKGALSCSTDLCKGIPTS' A
#
# COMPACT_ATOMS: atom_id res chain seq x y z
N MET A 1 3.08 1.27 9.98
CA MET A 1 2.13 2.06 9.16
C MET A 1 0.87 2.29 9.97
N GLY A 2 0.38 3.53 10.03
CA GLY A 2 -0.92 3.88 10.66
C GLY A 2 -1.06 3.58 12.15
N ILE A 3 -2.32 3.57 12.62
CA ILE A 3 -2.70 3.28 14.00
C ILE A 3 -2.84 1.75 14.19
N GLN A 4 -2.09 1.21 15.15
CA GLN A 4 -2.09 -0.23 15.43
C GLN A 4 -3.48 -0.72 15.86
N GLY A 5 -3.97 -1.80 15.24
CA GLY A 5 -5.22 -2.47 15.62
C GLY A 5 -6.52 -1.78 15.17
N LEU A 6 -6.45 -0.67 14.44
CA LEU A 6 -7.64 0.11 14.05
C LEU A 6 -8.55 -0.64 13.06
N LEU A 7 -8.00 -1.27 12.03
CA LEU A 7 -8.81 -1.95 10.99
C LEU A 7 -9.68 -3.08 11.54
N PRO A 8 -9.19 -3.99 12.41
CA PRO A 8 -10.05 -4.99 13.06
C PRO A 8 -11.25 -4.40 13.81
N LEU A 9 -11.11 -3.21 14.43
CA LEU A 9 -12.19 -2.55 15.16
C LEU A 9 -13.31 -2.04 14.22
N PHE A 10 -12.99 -1.69 12.98
CA PHE A 10 -13.95 -1.23 11.98
C PHE A 10 -14.50 -2.32 11.07
N LYS A 11 -14.17 -3.60 11.32
CA LYS A 11 -14.54 -4.70 10.43
C LYS A 11 -16.04 -4.78 10.12
N SER A 12 -16.92 -4.40 11.06
CA SER A 12 -18.38 -4.42 10.88
C SER A 12 -18.92 -3.37 9.89
N ILE A 13 -18.14 -2.32 9.60
CA ILE A 13 -18.55 -1.21 8.71
C ILE A 13 -17.74 -1.18 7.39
N MET A 14 -16.82 -2.12 7.20
CA MET A 14 -16.03 -2.23 5.98
C MET A 14 -16.83 -2.94 4.87
N LEU A 15 -16.81 -2.38 3.67
CA LEU A 15 -17.41 -2.98 2.48
C LEU A 15 -16.31 -3.45 1.52
N PRO A 16 -16.33 -4.71 1.04
CA PRO A 16 -15.44 -5.13 -0.03
C PRO A 16 -15.85 -4.44 -1.33
N ILE A 17 -14.89 -3.82 -2.02
CA ILE A 17 -15.10 -3.18 -3.32
C ILE A 17 -14.03 -3.65 -4.31
N HIS A 18 -14.36 -3.60 -5.60
CA HIS A 18 -13.38 -3.76 -6.67
C HIS A 18 -13.00 -2.38 -7.23
N ILE A 19 -11.75 -2.21 -7.69
CA ILE A 19 -11.30 -0.91 -8.23
C ILE A 19 -12.15 -0.41 -9.43
N LYS A 20 -12.80 -1.35 -10.14
CA LYS A 20 -13.73 -1.06 -11.24
C LYS A 20 -14.95 -0.26 -10.77
N ASP A 21 -15.35 -0.39 -9.51
CA ASP A 21 -16.48 0.32 -8.92
C ASP A 21 -16.17 1.82 -8.74
N LEU A 22 -14.89 2.22 -8.82
CA LEU A 22 -14.44 3.62 -8.78
C LEU A 22 -14.22 4.22 -10.18
N HIS A 23 -14.75 3.59 -11.23
CA HIS A 23 -14.60 4.09 -12.60
C HIS A 23 -15.20 5.51 -12.76
N GLY A 24 -14.41 6.42 -13.32
CA GLY A 24 -14.80 7.84 -13.48
C GLY A 24 -14.53 8.71 -12.25
N CYS A 25 -14.11 8.13 -11.12
CA CYS A 25 -13.67 8.88 -9.95
C CYS A 25 -12.18 9.24 -10.04
N SER A 26 -11.80 10.39 -9.47
CA SER A 26 -10.41 10.67 -9.15
C SER A 26 -10.08 10.11 -7.77
N VAL A 27 -9.03 9.30 -7.68
CA VAL A 27 -8.62 8.61 -6.44
C VAL A 27 -7.16 8.95 -6.15
N ALA A 28 -6.87 9.39 -4.93
CA ALA A 28 -5.50 9.59 -4.48
C ALA A 28 -4.88 8.27 -4.00
N ILE A 29 -3.59 8.09 -4.28
CA ILE A 29 -2.83 6.91 -3.85
C ILE A 29 -1.73 7.36 -2.90
N ASP A 30 -1.68 6.75 -1.72
CA ASP A 30 -0.50 6.78 -0.87
C ASP A 30 0.58 5.88 -1.51
N THR A 31 1.47 6.51 -2.28
CA THR A 31 2.51 5.81 -3.04
C THR A 31 3.61 5.24 -2.14
N TYR A 32 3.82 5.79 -0.93
CA TYR A 32 4.84 5.28 -0.02
C TYR A 32 4.49 3.87 0.46
N SER A 33 3.20 3.62 0.68
CA SER A 33 2.69 2.28 0.99
C SER A 33 3.06 1.24 -0.08
N TRP A 34 3.09 1.63 -1.36
CA TRP A 34 3.52 0.75 -2.46
C TRP A 34 5.04 0.66 -2.55
N LEU A 35 5.75 1.78 -2.46
CA LEU A 35 7.20 1.82 -2.51
C LEU A 35 7.83 0.96 -1.40
N HIS A 36 7.32 1.05 -0.17
CA HIS A 36 7.77 0.20 0.94
C HIS A 36 7.61 -1.29 0.61
N LYS A 37 6.51 -1.68 -0.05
CA LYS A 37 6.30 -3.06 -0.50
C LYS A 37 7.23 -3.44 -1.65
N GLY A 38 7.46 -2.54 -2.60
CA GLY A 38 8.39 -2.75 -3.72
C GLY A 38 9.84 -2.89 -3.26
N ALA A 39 10.27 -2.11 -2.26
CA ALA A 39 11.62 -2.17 -1.71
C ALA A 39 11.99 -3.56 -1.16
N LEU A 40 11.02 -4.41 -0.80
CA LEU A 40 11.29 -5.80 -0.41
C LEU A 40 11.91 -6.61 -1.55
N SER A 41 11.50 -6.41 -2.81
CA SER A 41 12.00 -7.19 -3.94
C SER A 41 13.44 -6.87 -4.32
N CYS A 42 13.92 -5.67 -3.99
CA CYS A 42 15.29 -5.20 -4.23
C CYS A 42 16.06 -4.90 -2.94
N SER A 43 15.62 -5.47 -1.82
CA SER A 43 16.15 -5.17 -0.48
C SER A 43 17.65 -5.43 -0.35
N THR A 44 18.18 -6.49 -0.99
CA THR A 44 19.61 -6.79 -0.97
C THR A 44 20.44 -5.68 -1.63
N ASP A 45 20.00 -5.22 -2.79
CA ASP A 45 20.72 -4.21 -3.57
C ASP A 45 20.66 -2.86 -2.85
N LEU A 46 19.47 -2.49 -2.36
CA LEU A 46 19.28 -1.30 -1.52
C LEU A 46 20.21 -1.31 -0.29
N CYS A 47 20.24 -2.41 0.46
CA CYS A 47 21.08 -2.53 1.66
C CYS A 47 22.59 -2.53 1.38
N LYS A 48 23.00 -2.86 0.15
CA LYS A 48 24.40 -2.86 -0.29
C LYS A 48 24.78 -1.59 -1.07
N GLY A 49 23.84 -0.66 -1.27
CA GLY A 49 24.06 0.53 -2.08
C GLY A 49 24.25 0.24 -3.58
N ILE A 50 23.75 -0.90 -4.05
CA ILE A 50 23.75 -1.27 -5.47
C ILE A 50 22.53 -0.62 -6.12
N PRO A 51 22.68 0.08 -7.26
CA PRO A 51 21.55 0.67 -7.98
C PRO A 51 20.51 -0.38 -8.39
N THR A 52 19.24 -0.07 -8.18
CA THR A 52 18.08 -0.88 -8.59
C THR A 52 16.99 0.04 -9.16
N SER A 53 16.17 -0.51 -10.05
CA SER A 53 15.03 0.17 -10.71
C SER A 53 13.74 0.11 -9.88
#